data_AF-A0A9N9NFJ4-F1
#
_entry.id   AF-A0A9N9NFJ4-F1
#
_cell.length_a   1.000
_cell.length_b   1.000
_cell.length_c   1.000
_cell.angle_alpha   90.00
_cell.angle_beta   90.00
_cell.angle_gamma   90.00
#
_symmetry.space_group_name_H-M   'P 1'
#
loop_
_entity.id
_entity.type
_entity.pdbx_description
1 polymer ?
#
loop_
_entity_poly.entity_id
_entity_poly.type
_entity_poly.pdbx_seq_one_letter_code
_entity_poly.pdbx_strand_id
1 'polypeptide(L)'
;LPPHNDLTYNPFLMLRICQGLRPTFKNNFKVPPLVKELIDRCLTEDPSMRPTANELNNTFLRWYRSTNKNDNAEFRKQCKEADEHNSLYFKSKSKASNTSAHLLTSKSLYVKDLECSESLNMDFTKKDSKCS
;
A
#
# COMPACT_ATOMS: atom_id res chain seq x y z
N LEU A 1 9.94 -2.38 -4.91
CA LEU A 1 10.30 -1.22 -4.07
C LEU A 1 9.49 -1.32 -2.79
N PRO A 2 10.07 -1.06 -1.61
CA PRO A 2 9.31 -1.04 -0.36
C PRO A 2 8.29 0.12 -0.34
N PRO A 3 7.26 0.07 0.54
CA PRO A 3 6.41 1.22 0.83
C PRO A 3 7.23 2.44 1.27
N HIS A 4 6.81 3.64 0.88
CA HIS A 4 7.51 4.90 1.19
C HIS A 4 8.97 4.96 0.73
N ASN A 5 9.34 4.23 -0.33
CA ASN A 5 10.72 4.18 -0.83
C ASN A 5 11.25 5.52 -1.38
N ASP A 6 10.38 6.49 -1.61
CA ASP A 6 10.69 7.87 -1.96
C ASP A 6 10.97 8.77 -0.75
N LEU A 7 10.67 8.30 0.46
CA LEU A 7 10.85 9.04 1.71
C LEU A 7 12.07 8.53 2.48
N THR A 8 12.72 9.44 3.18
CA THR A 8 13.79 9.09 4.12
C THR A 8 13.20 8.42 5.36
N TYR A 9 13.79 7.30 5.78
CA TYR A 9 13.38 6.59 6.98
C TYR A 9 13.93 7.30 8.23
N ASN A 10 13.07 8.07 8.92
CA ASN A 10 13.39 8.80 10.14
C ASN A 10 12.19 8.74 11.11
N PRO A 11 12.33 9.15 12.39
CA PRO A 11 11.23 9.10 13.36
C PRO A 11 10.00 9.92 12.95
N PHE A 12 10.19 11.01 12.20
CA PHE A 12 9.09 11.83 11.70
C PHE A 12 8.23 11.10 10.66
N LEU A 13 8.76 10.10 9.95
CA LEU A 13 7.97 9.28 9.02
C LEU A 13 6.86 8.51 9.76
N MET A 14 7.16 7.97 10.96
CA MET A 14 6.13 7.31 11.77
C MET A 14 5.01 8.28 12.14
N LEU A 15 5.35 9.50 12.57
CA LEU A 15 4.36 10.53 12.90
C LEU A 15 3.46 10.83 11.70
N ARG A 16 4.03 10.98 10.51
CA ARG A 16 3.26 11.21 9.28
C ARG A 16 2.33 10.02 8.95
N ILE A 17 2.77 8.78 9.16
CA ILE A 17 1.93 7.59 8.96
C ILE A 17 0.75 7.57 9.93
N CYS A 18 1.00 7.87 11.21
CA CYS A 18 -0.04 8.02 12.23
C CYS A 18 -1.04 9.14 11.88
N GLN A 19 -0.57 10.18 11.19
CA GLN A 19 -1.39 11.30 10.70
C GLN A 19 -2.08 11.04 9.34
N GLY A 20 -2.08 9.80 8.84
CA GLY A 20 -2.82 9.46 7.62
C GLY A 20 -1.97 9.33 6.36
N LEU A 21 -0.64 9.52 6.42
CA LEU A 21 0.21 9.23 5.27
C LEU A 21 0.09 7.74 4.90
N ARG A 22 -0.24 7.47 3.64
CA ARG A 22 -0.35 6.11 3.08
C ARG A 22 0.61 5.92 1.90
N PRO A 23 1.08 4.69 1.63
CA PRO A 23 1.83 4.39 0.42
C PRO A 23 1.00 4.72 -0.82
N THR A 24 1.66 5.27 -1.83
CA THR A 24 1.04 5.55 -3.14
C THR A 24 1.74 4.76 -4.24
N PHE A 25 1.00 4.47 -5.31
CA PHE A 25 1.58 3.90 -6.51
C PHE A 25 2.27 4.99 -7.33
N LYS A 26 3.39 4.65 -7.97
CA LYS A 26 4.06 5.57 -8.89
C LYS A 26 3.15 5.83 -10.10
N ASN A 27 3.10 7.06 -10.59
CA ASN A 27 2.21 7.49 -11.68
C ASN A 27 2.29 6.61 -12.95
N ASN A 28 3.47 6.06 -13.25
CA ASN A 28 3.69 5.22 -14.43
C ASN A 28 3.40 3.72 -14.20
N PHE A 29 2.96 3.33 -13.00
CA PHE A 29 2.58 1.97 -12.67
C PHE A 29 1.05 1.88 -12.66
N LYS A 30 0.49 1.05 -13.56
CA LYS A 30 -0.95 0.82 -13.64
C LYS A 30 -1.34 -0.27 -12.65
N VAL A 31 -2.31 0.02 -11.79
CA VAL A 31 -2.92 -0.94 -10.87
C VAL A 31 -4.32 -1.25 -11.37
N PRO A 32 -4.77 -2.52 -11.36
CA PRO A 32 -6.16 -2.85 -11.67
C PRO A 32 -7.12 -2.07 -10.75
N PRO A 33 -8.12 -1.35 -11.29
CA PRO A 33 -9.05 -0.54 -10.51
C PRO A 33 -9.67 -1.25 -9.30
N LEU A 34 -10.12 -2.50 -9.47
CA LEU A 34 -10.69 -3.31 -8.39
C LEU A 34 -9.69 -3.60 -7.25
N VAL A 35 -8.41 -3.76 -7.58
CA VAL A 35 -7.34 -3.93 -6.58
C VAL A 35 -7.07 -2.61 -5.88
N LYS A 36 -7.04 -1.50 -6.63
CA LYS A 36 -6.83 -0.17 -6.06
C LYS A 36 -7.92 0.18 -5.05
N GLU A 37 -9.19 -0.05 -5.40
CA GLU A 37 -10.32 0.18 -4.51
C GLU A 37 -10.20 -0.66 -3.22
N LEU A 38 -9.82 -1.93 -3.34
CA LEU A 38 -9.63 -2.79 -2.17
C LEU A 38 -8.51 -2.27 -1.25
N ILE A 39 -7.40 -1.84 -1.83
CA ILE A 39 -6.27 -1.26 -1.09
C ILE A 39 -6.66 0.05 -0.41
N ASP A 40 -7.37 0.93 -1.10
CA ASP A 40 -7.86 2.20 -0.55
C ASP A 40 -8.79 1.97 0.66
N ARG A 41 -9.70 0.99 0.57
CA ARG A 41 -10.55 0.59 1.72
C ARG A 41 -9.72 0.02 2.88
N CYS A 42 -8.75 -0.85 2.61
CA CYS A 42 -7.87 -1.40 3.65
C CYS A 42 -7.05 -0.33 4.37
N LEU A 43 -6.67 0.75 3.68
CA LEU A 43 -5.80 1.81 4.18
C LEU A 43 -6.56 3.02 4.72
N THR A 44 -7.90 2.96 4.74
CA THR A 44 -8.76 4.04 5.24
C THR A 44 -8.48 4.35 6.71
N GLU A 45 -8.53 5.64 7.06
CA GLU A 45 -8.31 6.13 8.44
C GLU A 45 -9.35 5.58 9.40
N ASP A 46 -10.63 5.62 9.01
CA ASP A 46 -11.74 5.02 9.74
C ASP A 46 -11.64 3.48 9.73
N PRO A 47 -11.40 2.84 10.90
CA PRO A 47 -11.32 1.38 10.99
C PRO A 47 -12.63 0.67 10.62
N SER A 48 -13.78 1.32 10.80
CA SER A 48 -15.10 0.73 10.53
C SER A 48 -15.36 0.53 9.03
N MET A 49 -14.68 1.30 8.19
CA MET A 49 -14.74 1.21 6.72
C MET A 49 -13.79 0.16 6.15
N ARG A 50 -12.90 -0.43 6.98
CA ARG A 50 -11.96 -1.45 6.53
C ARG A 50 -12.69 -2.78 6.31
N PRO A 51 -12.40 -3.50 5.22
CA PRO A 51 -12.97 -4.82 5.02
C PRO A 51 -12.45 -5.79 6.08
N THR A 52 -13.32 -6.66 6.54
CA THR A 52 -12.98 -7.79 7.40
C THR A 52 -12.11 -8.79 6.65
N ALA A 53 -11.35 -9.61 7.38
CA ALA A 53 -10.58 -10.70 6.78
C ALA A 53 -11.47 -11.68 5.99
N ASN A 54 -12.72 -11.89 6.42
CA ASN A 54 -13.67 -12.74 5.72
C ASN A 54 -14.11 -12.15 4.37
N GLU A 55 -14.41 -10.85 4.31
CA GLU A 55 -14.73 -10.15 3.06
C GLU A 55 -13.56 -10.16 2.08
N LEU A 56 -12.33 -9.96 2.57
CA LEU A 56 -11.11 -10.09 1.78
C LEU A 56 -10.97 -11.50 1.22
N ASN A 57 -11.10 -12.53 2.07
CA ASN A 57 -11.02 -13.92 1.66
C ASN A 57 -12.06 -14.27 0.60
N ASN A 58 -13.31 -13.85 0.77
CA ASN A 58 -14.37 -14.07 -0.22
C ASN A 58 -14.07 -13.37 -1.55
N THR A 59 -13.55 -12.14 -1.50
CA THR A 59 -13.14 -11.38 -2.68
C THR A 59 -12.02 -12.09 -3.43
N PHE A 60 -10.97 -12.53 -2.73
CA PHE A 60 -9.84 -13.24 -3.33
C PHE A 60 -10.24 -14.63 -3.84
N LEU A 61 -11.07 -15.36 -3.11
CA LEU A 61 -11.60 -16.65 -3.55
C LEU A 61 -12.44 -16.50 -4.81
N ARG A 62 -13.29 -15.46 -4.89
CA ARG A 62 -14.02 -15.13 -6.11
C ARG A 62 -13.04 -14.92 -7.25
N TRP A 63 -12.05 -14.03 -7.08
CA TRP A 63 -11.01 -13.74 -8.08
C TRP A 63 -10.21 -14.98 -8.55
N TYR A 64 -9.85 -15.86 -7.61
CA TYR A 64 -9.06 -17.07 -7.87
C TYR A 64 -9.88 -18.21 -8.50
N ARG A 65 -11.07 -18.51 -7.97
CA ARG A 65 -11.86 -19.71 -8.30
C ARG A 65 -12.78 -19.57 -9.52
N SER A 66 -12.81 -18.44 -10.19
CA SER A 66 -13.61 -18.28 -11.42
C SER A 66 -13.12 -19.22 -12.51
N THR A 67 -13.70 -20.42 -12.57
CA THR A 67 -13.51 -21.38 -13.65
C THR A 67 -14.36 -21.03 -14.87
N ASN A 68 -15.48 -20.32 -14.67
CA ASN A 68 -16.27 -19.71 -15.73
C ASN A 68 -15.63 -18.41 -16.22
N LYS A 69 -15.51 -18.24 -17.54
CA LYS A 69 -14.90 -17.05 -18.16
C LYS A 69 -15.59 -15.74 -17.75
N ASN A 70 -16.87 -15.78 -17.37
CA ASN A 70 -17.69 -14.58 -17.15
C ASN A 70 -17.62 -14.00 -15.73
N ASP A 71 -17.53 -14.82 -14.67
CA ASP A 71 -17.69 -14.33 -13.28
C ASP A 71 -16.59 -13.34 -12.83
N ASN A 72 -15.41 -13.42 -13.47
CA ASN A 72 -14.30 -12.48 -13.24
C ASN A 72 -13.74 -11.90 -14.54
N ALA A 73 -14.52 -11.87 -15.62
CA ALA A 73 -14.06 -11.33 -16.90
C ALA A 73 -13.50 -9.91 -16.73
N GLU A 74 -14.18 -9.09 -15.93
CA GLU A 74 -13.77 -7.73 -15.63
C GLU A 74 -12.43 -7.67 -14.88
N PHE A 75 -12.30 -8.37 -13.75
CA PHE A 75 -11.06 -8.40 -12.96
C PHE A 75 -9.87 -8.88 -13.80
N ARG A 76 -10.05 -9.96 -14.58
CA ARG A 76 -9.02 -10.48 -15.48
C ARG A 76 -8.63 -9.48 -16.55
N LYS A 77 -9.62 -8.79 -17.14
CA LYS A 77 -9.38 -7.74 -18.14
C LYS A 77 -8.55 -6.60 -17.53
N GLN A 78 -8.92 -6.12 -16.35
CA GLN A 78 -8.19 -5.07 -15.65
C GLN A 78 -6.75 -5.48 -15.32
N CYS A 79 -6.54 -6.71 -14.84
CA CYS A 79 -5.19 -7.27 -14.61
C CYS A 79 -4.37 -7.33 -15.90
N LYS A 80 -4.94 -7.88 -16.98
CA LYS A 80 -4.25 -7.99 -18.27
C LYS A 80 -3.82 -6.63 -18.81
N GLU A 81 -4.71 -5.64 -18.78
CA GLU A 81 -4.38 -4.27 -19.20
C GLU A 81 -3.28 -3.62 -18.33
N ALA A 82 -3.30 -3.87 -17.02
CA ALA A 82 -2.27 -3.38 -16.11
C ALA A 82 -0.92 -4.05 -16.41
N ASP A 83 -0.91 -5.37 -16.61
CA ASP A 83 0.29 -6.15 -16.91
C ASP A 83 0.92 -5.74 -18.24
N GLU A 84 0.11 -5.56 -19.29
CA GLU A 84 0.58 -5.09 -20.60
C GLU A 84 1.23 -3.71 -20.49
N HIS A 85 0.57 -2.75 -19.84
CA HIS A 85 1.10 -1.41 -19.60
C HIS A 85 2.42 -1.45 -18.81
N ASN A 86 2.44 -2.18 -17.69
CA ASN A 86 3.59 -2.25 -16.81
C ASN A 86 4.76 -2.98 -17.46
N SER A 87 4.51 -4.04 -18.24
CA SER A 87 5.53 -4.74 -19.02
C SER A 87 6.22 -3.81 -20.01
N LEU A 88 5.45 -2.98 -20.74
CA LEU A 88 6.01 -1.98 -21.65
C LEU A 88 6.84 -0.93 -20.91
N TYR A 89 6.35 -0.43 -19.77
CA TYR A 89 7.07 0.51 -18.91
C TYR A 89 8.41 -0.06 -18.41
N PHE A 90 8.44 -1.33 -17.97
CA PHE A 90 9.69 -1.94 -17.50
C PHE A 90 10.66 -2.23 -18.65
N LYS A 91 10.17 -2.64 -19.83
CA LYS A 91 10.99 -2.84 -21.03
C LYS A 91 11.63 -1.55 -21.54
N SER A 92 10.93 -0.42 -21.47
CA SER A 92 11.50 0.89 -21.85
C SER A 92 12.54 1.35 -20.83
N LYS A 93 12.30 1.12 -19.54
CA LYS A 93 13.25 1.46 -18.48
C LYS A 93 14.53 0.59 -18.50
N SER A 94 14.42 -0.70 -18.78
CA SER A 94 15.60 -1.60 -18.86
C SER A 94 16.51 -1.26 -20.05
N LYS A 95 15.97 -0.69 -21.14
CA LYS A 95 16.77 -0.16 -22.25
C LYS A 95 17.48 1.15 -21.91
N ALA A 96 17.00 1.87 -20.89
CA ALA A 96 17.53 3.17 -20.48
C ALA A 96 18.37 3.12 -19.19
N SER A 97 18.57 1.95 -18.57
CA SER A 97 19.29 1.83 -17.29
C SER A 97 20.20 0.61 -17.25
N ASN A 98 21.43 0.80 -17.68
CA ASN A 98 22.61 0.12 -17.18
C ASN A 98 23.18 0.90 -15.99
N THR A 99 22.56 0.82 -14.80
CA THR A 99 23.26 0.95 -13.48
C THR A 99 22.34 0.88 -12.26
N SER A 100 22.98 0.39 -11.18
CA SER A 100 22.69 0.45 -9.74
C SER A 100 21.62 -0.47 -9.15
N ALA A 101 22.13 -1.51 -8.48
CA ALA A 101 21.40 -2.40 -7.59
C ALA A 101 20.90 -1.63 -6.35
N HIS A 102 19.57 -1.57 -6.17
CA HIS A 102 18.99 -1.09 -4.92
C HIS A 102 19.09 -2.18 -3.84
N LEU A 103 20.00 -1.99 -2.89
CA LEU A 103 20.15 -2.81 -1.69
C LEU A 103 18.90 -2.67 -0.79
N LEU A 104 18.15 -3.75 -0.63
CA LEU A 104 17.12 -3.89 0.40
C LEU A 104 17.81 -4.07 1.76
N THR A 105 18.17 -2.98 2.43
CA THR A 105 18.66 -3.05 3.81
C THR A 105 17.49 -2.82 4.77
N SER A 106 17.22 -3.81 5.63
CA SER A 106 16.42 -3.60 6.84
C SER A 106 17.19 -2.66 7.77
N LYS A 107 17.01 -1.36 7.62
CA LYS A 107 17.59 -0.39 8.56
C LYS A 107 16.73 -0.41 9.81
N SER A 108 17.16 -1.22 10.79
CA SER A 108 16.60 -1.24 12.15
C SER A 108 16.63 0.18 12.71
N LEU A 109 15.46 0.79 12.94
CA LEU A 109 15.37 1.98 13.79
C LEU A 109 15.52 1.49 15.23
N TYR A 110 16.73 1.58 15.77
CA TYR A 110 16.89 1.46 17.21
C TYR A 110 16.20 2.65 17.87
N VAL A 111 15.11 2.36 18.56
CA VAL A 111 14.41 3.27 19.46
C VAL A 111 15.29 3.43 20.71
N LYS A 112 16.28 4.32 20.66
CA LYS A 112 17.03 4.71 21.88
C LYS A 112 17.06 6.20 22.16
N ASP A 113 16.73 7.08 21.22
CA ASP A 113 16.86 8.53 21.43
C ASP A 113 15.54 9.28 21.18
N LEU A 114 14.48 8.90 21.90
CA LEU A 114 13.35 9.81 22.15
C LEU A 114 13.56 10.43 23.54
N GLU A 115 14.52 11.33 23.66
CA GLU A 115 14.43 12.35 24.71
C GLU A 115 13.31 13.31 24.31
N CYS A 116 12.29 13.36 25.17
CA CYS A 116 11.17 14.30 25.07
C CYS A 116 11.69 15.71 24.83
N SER A 117 11.53 16.23 23.61
CA SER A 117 11.42 17.68 23.43
C SER A 117 9.93 18.03 23.51
N GLU A 118 9.65 18.87 24.49
CA GLU A 118 8.36 19.44 24.81
C GLU A 118 7.70 20.08 23.57
N SER A 119 6.36 20.08 23.56
CA SER A 119 5.46 20.68 22.57
C SER A 119 5.18 19.91 21.26
N LEU A 120 4.75 18.66 21.38
CA LEU A 120 3.72 18.14 20.45
C LEU A 120 2.38 18.13 21.19
N ASN A 121 1.52 19.10 20.89
CA ASN A 121 0.10 19.02 21.23
C ASN A 121 -0.54 17.90 20.39
N MET A 122 -0.28 16.65 20.77
CA MET A 122 -1.00 15.48 20.29
C MET A 122 -2.19 15.27 21.23
N ASP A 123 -3.38 15.62 20.76
CA ASP A 123 -4.60 15.36 21.50
C ASP A 123 -4.94 13.86 21.40
N PHE A 124 -4.48 13.08 22.39
CA PHE A 124 -4.77 11.65 22.53
C PHE A 124 -6.20 11.37 23.01
N THR A 125 -7.11 12.36 23.04
CA THR A 125 -8.45 12.20 23.63
C THR A 125 -9.47 11.48 22.76
N LYS A 126 -9.15 11.06 21.53
CA LYS A 126 -10.00 10.09 20.81
C LYS A 126 -9.77 8.67 21.31
N LYS A 127 -10.32 8.39 22.50
CA LYS A 127 -10.66 7.02 22.91
C LYS A 127 -11.79 6.54 22.01
N ASP A 128 -11.47 5.79 20.97
CA ASP A 128 -12.47 4.93 20.36
C ASP A 128 -12.71 3.74 21.31
N SER A 129 -13.86 3.84 21.95
CA SER A 129 -14.42 2.92 22.91
C SER A 129 -14.62 1.50 22.36
N LYS A 130 -14.26 0.52 23.20
CA LYS A 130 -14.65 -0.90 23.19
C LYS A 130 -14.19 -1.75 22.00
N CYS A 131 -13.10 -2.49 22.23
CA CYS A 131 -13.04 -3.87 21.76
C CYS A 131 -14.23 -4.63 22.36
N SER A 132 -15.07 -5.21 21.49
CA SER A 132 -16.04 -6.26 21.85
C SER A 132 -15.50 -7.61 21.35
#